data_AF-A0A0N5ACJ6-F1
#
_entry.id   AF-A0A0N5ACJ6-F1
#
_cell.length_a   1.000
_cell.length_b   1.000
_cell.length_c   1.000
_cell.angle_alpha   90.00
_cell.angle_beta   90.00
_cell.angle_gamma   90.00
#
_symmetry.space_group_name_H-M   'P 1'
#
loop_
_entity.id
_entity.type
_entity.pdbx_description
1 polymer ?
#
loop_
_entity_poly.entity_id
_entity_poly.type
_entity_poly.pdbx_seq_one_letter_code
_entity_poly.pdbx_strand_id
1 'polypeptide(L)'
;MPPGDSLDEGNSSYKSFSEGIDEKIGELYWEDKVMEEAKYFKRISDDLKDAGCPLFGGEFREDLPETIREKAAALNKKIDSMLDFGKQLNSSVARDQLRLFLAQGEPLSAFREKIKGFDFCLKCNAIWSSDAIAYRCSTCAYNPCMSLCLECFRNANHEGHDFNRFFSQAGGACDCGNSEVLRESGFCSRHGCNAKRPPIPSPNIISLVEYVIPKLFVQMFLHFRGWKQL
;
A
#
# COMPACT_ATOMS: atom_id res chain seq x y z
N MET A 1 6.45 62.55 31.53
CA MET A 1 5.28 62.39 30.63
C MET A 1 5.81 62.01 29.26
N PRO A 2 5.21 61.00 28.60
CA PRO A 2 5.92 59.75 28.31
C PRO A 2 6.62 59.71 26.94
N PRO A 3 7.58 58.77 26.76
CA PRO A 3 8.18 58.44 25.48
C PRO A 3 7.19 57.67 24.59
N GLY A 4 7.33 57.84 23.27
CA GLY A 4 6.46 57.23 22.27
C GLY A 4 6.58 55.71 22.24
N ASP A 5 5.43 55.03 22.37
CA ASP A 5 5.27 53.62 22.13
C ASP A 5 5.50 53.31 20.63
N SER A 6 6.54 52.54 20.36
CA SER A 6 6.77 51.91 19.06
C SER A 6 6.03 50.58 19.07
N LEU A 7 4.90 50.50 18.36
CA LEU A 7 4.22 49.25 18.07
C LEU A 7 5.02 48.49 17.02
N ASP A 8 5.85 47.54 17.44
CA ASP A 8 6.42 46.50 16.56
C ASP A 8 6.01 45.11 17.09
N GLU A 9 4.70 44.84 17.04
CA GLU A 9 4.15 43.49 17.19
C GLU A 9 3.32 43.16 15.93
N GLY A 10 4.02 42.84 14.84
CA GLY A 10 3.36 42.40 13.60
C GLY A 10 4.17 41.46 12.71
N ASN A 11 5.47 41.27 12.97
CA ASN A 11 6.38 40.68 11.98
C ASN A 11 6.73 39.19 12.19
N SER A 12 6.32 38.58 13.31
CA SER A 12 6.65 37.19 13.63
C SER A 12 5.65 36.17 13.05
N SER A 13 4.36 36.51 13.01
CA SER A 13 3.30 35.61 12.53
C SER A 13 3.29 35.45 11.00
N TYR A 14 3.62 36.51 10.26
CA TYR A 14 3.70 36.44 8.80
C TYR A 14 4.94 35.71 8.29
N LYS A 15 6.08 35.79 9.01
CA LYS A 15 7.30 35.04 8.68
C LYS A 15 7.13 33.54 8.86
N SER A 16 6.55 33.10 9.98
CA SER A 16 6.31 31.67 10.21
C SER A 16 5.28 31.08 9.25
N PHE A 17 4.30 31.90 8.83
CA PHE A 17 3.31 31.49 7.82
C PHE A 17 3.90 31.41 6.41
N SER A 18 4.78 32.34 6.01
CA SER A 18 5.48 32.28 4.72
C SER A 18 6.51 31.16 4.65
N GLU A 19 7.29 30.95 5.73
CA GLU A 19 8.25 29.85 5.83
C GLU A 19 7.55 28.48 5.73
N GLY A 20 6.39 28.32 6.38
CA GLY A 20 5.58 27.10 6.28
C GLY A 20 4.87 26.89 4.94
N ILE A 21 4.74 27.94 4.10
CA ILE A 21 4.26 27.82 2.72
C ILE A 21 5.41 27.41 1.80
N ASP A 22 6.58 28.03 1.94
CA ASP A 22 7.76 27.72 1.12
C ASP A 22 8.27 26.30 1.36
N GLU A 23 8.26 25.82 2.61
CA GLU A 23 8.57 24.42 2.93
C GLU A 23 7.59 23.45 2.28
N LYS A 24 6.28 23.72 2.35
CA LYS A 24 5.25 22.89 1.71
C LYS A 24 5.35 22.88 0.19
N ILE A 25 5.68 24.01 -0.43
CA ILE A 25 5.91 24.10 -1.87
C ILE A 25 7.16 23.30 -2.25
N GLY A 26 8.22 23.37 -1.43
CA GLY A 26 9.44 22.57 -1.60
C GLY A 26 9.19 21.07 -1.49
N GLU A 27 8.39 20.63 -0.51
CA GLU A 27 7.98 19.24 -0.36
C GLU A 27 7.15 18.74 -1.55
N LEU A 28 6.16 19.52 -1.99
CA LEU A 28 5.31 19.18 -3.14
C LEU A 28 6.15 19.02 -4.43
N TYR A 29 7.08 19.95 -4.66
CA TYR A 29 7.99 19.90 -5.80
C TYR A 29 8.94 18.70 -5.76
N TRP A 30 9.43 18.35 -4.57
CA TRP A 30 10.26 17.17 -4.38
C TRP A 30 9.46 15.88 -4.66
N GLU A 31 8.24 15.77 -4.13
CA GLU A 31 7.37 14.61 -4.35
C GLU A 31 7.07 14.42 -5.84
N ASP A 32 6.70 15.49 -6.55
CA ASP A 32 6.43 15.46 -7.99
C ASP A 32 7.64 14.96 -8.79
N LYS A 33 8.83 15.47 -8.45
CA LYS A 33 10.09 15.04 -9.09
C LYS A 33 10.36 13.55 -8.86
N VAL A 34 10.17 13.07 -7.64
CA VAL A 34 10.38 11.65 -7.30
C VAL A 34 9.32 10.75 -7.95
N MET A 35 8.07 11.20 -8.03
CA MET A 35 7.01 10.49 -8.73
C MET A 35 7.33 10.34 -10.22
N GLU A 36 7.80 11.40 -10.90
CA GLU A 36 8.21 11.31 -12.30
C GLU A 36 9.40 10.37 -12.52
N GLU A 37 10.37 10.39 -11.61
CA GLU A 37 11.48 9.42 -11.63
C GLU A 37 10.97 7.98 -11.44
N ALA A 38 10.06 7.74 -10.50
CA ALA A 38 9.45 6.43 -10.30
C ALA A 38 8.64 5.97 -11.52
N LYS A 39 7.89 6.87 -12.19
CA LYS A 39 7.20 6.57 -13.46
C LYS A 39 8.18 6.20 -14.58
N TYR A 40 9.33 6.86 -14.63
CA TYR A 40 10.39 6.51 -15.58
C TYR A 40 10.91 5.08 -15.33
N PHE A 41 11.28 4.74 -14.09
CA PHE A 41 11.74 3.40 -13.76
C PHE A 41 10.64 2.33 -13.83
N LYS A 42 9.37 2.72 -13.65
CA LYS A 42 8.21 1.86 -13.91
C LYS A 42 8.14 1.45 -15.39
N ARG A 43 8.28 2.41 -16.31
CA ARG A 43 8.33 2.13 -17.76
C ARG A 43 9.50 1.22 -18.12
N ILE A 44 10.68 1.46 -17.53
CA ILE A 44 11.82 0.55 -17.69
C ILE A 44 11.46 -0.87 -17.20
N SER A 45 10.85 -0.99 -16.02
CA SER A 45 10.48 -2.28 -15.44
C SER A 45 9.47 -3.04 -16.31
N ASP A 46 8.56 -2.32 -16.97
CA ASP A 46 7.62 -2.89 -17.96
C ASP A 46 8.38 -3.43 -19.17
N ASP A 47 9.25 -2.62 -19.76
CA ASP A 47 10.06 -3.04 -20.92
C ASP A 47 10.92 -4.26 -20.61
N LEU A 48 11.53 -4.32 -19.42
CA LEU A 48 12.33 -5.46 -18.97
C LEU A 48 11.47 -6.72 -18.82
N LYS A 49 10.28 -6.59 -18.23
CA LYS A 49 9.37 -7.71 -18.02
C LYS A 49 8.81 -8.25 -19.35
N ASP A 50 8.41 -7.36 -20.25
CA ASP A 50 7.92 -7.70 -21.58
C ASP A 50 9.02 -8.35 -22.45
N ALA A 51 10.29 -7.98 -22.24
CA ALA A 51 11.44 -8.61 -22.87
C ALA A 51 11.85 -9.95 -22.23
N GLY A 52 11.17 -10.42 -21.18
CA GLY A 52 11.54 -11.64 -20.45
C GLY A 52 12.87 -11.54 -19.69
N CYS A 53 13.31 -10.32 -19.38
CA CYS A 53 14.53 -10.09 -18.60
C CYS A 53 14.34 -10.60 -17.16
N PRO A 54 15.29 -11.37 -16.60
CA PRO A 54 15.19 -11.82 -15.22
C PRO A 54 15.22 -10.63 -14.24
N LEU A 55 14.63 -10.81 -13.06
CA LEU A 55 14.63 -9.79 -12.00
C LEU A 55 16.05 -9.42 -11.53
N PHE A 56 17.00 -10.34 -11.64
CA PHE A 56 18.40 -10.15 -11.23
C PHE A 56 19.35 -10.53 -12.34
N GLY A 57 20.47 -9.81 -12.43
CA GLY A 57 21.55 -10.10 -13.36
C GLY A 57 21.20 -9.88 -14.83
N GLY A 58 20.09 -9.20 -15.14
CA GLY A 58 19.69 -8.89 -16.51
C GLY A 58 20.74 -8.12 -17.31
N GLU A 59 21.57 -7.31 -16.64
CA GLU A 59 22.69 -6.59 -17.25
C GLU A 59 23.82 -7.50 -17.77
N PHE A 60 23.92 -8.73 -17.27
CA PHE A 60 24.97 -9.70 -17.63
C PHE A 60 24.47 -10.78 -18.61
N ARG A 61 23.22 -10.69 -19.06
CA ARG A 61 22.59 -11.69 -19.93
C ARG A 61 22.91 -11.43 -21.40
N GLU A 62 23.93 -12.11 -21.93
CA GLU A 62 24.40 -11.96 -23.32
C GLU A 62 23.31 -12.23 -24.37
N ASP A 63 22.31 -13.05 -24.04
CA ASP A 63 21.17 -13.38 -24.88
C ASP A 63 20.14 -12.25 -25.00
N LEU A 64 20.20 -11.22 -24.14
CA LEU A 64 19.33 -10.06 -24.21
C LEU A 64 19.91 -8.95 -25.09
N PRO A 65 19.08 -8.14 -25.76
CA PRO A 65 19.52 -6.95 -26.48
C PRO A 65 20.31 -6.00 -25.57
N GLU A 66 21.32 -5.33 -26.11
CA GLU A 66 22.16 -4.38 -25.37
C GLU A 66 21.33 -3.30 -24.66
N THR A 67 20.30 -2.78 -25.35
CA THR A 67 19.37 -1.78 -24.79
C THR A 67 18.59 -2.29 -23.57
N ILE A 68 18.27 -3.58 -23.50
CA ILE A 68 17.60 -4.20 -22.35
C ILE A 68 18.59 -4.40 -21.20
N ARG A 69 19.83 -4.79 -21.50
CA ARG A 69 20.89 -4.92 -20.48
C ARG A 69 21.21 -3.56 -19.84
N GLU A 70 21.31 -2.50 -20.64
CA GLU A 70 21.53 -1.14 -20.16
C GLU A 70 20.39 -0.65 -19.27
N LYS A 71 19.14 -0.90 -19.67
CA LYS A 71 17.95 -0.63 -18.85
C LYS A 71 17.99 -1.38 -17.51
N ALA A 72 18.38 -2.66 -17.52
CA ALA A 72 18.51 -3.46 -16.31
C ALA A 72 19.60 -2.92 -15.38
N ALA A 73 20.77 -2.55 -15.93
CA ALA A 73 21.86 -1.94 -15.18
C ALA A 73 21.44 -0.59 -14.55
N ALA A 74 20.75 0.25 -15.32
CA ALA A 74 20.26 1.55 -14.85
C ALA A 74 19.24 1.39 -13.70
N LEU A 75 18.30 0.45 -13.82
CA LEU A 75 17.32 0.15 -12.77
C LEU A 75 18.02 -0.40 -11.52
N ASN A 76 18.93 -1.37 -11.66
CA ASN A 76 19.69 -1.93 -10.55
C ASN A 76 20.45 -0.85 -9.79
N LYS A 77 21.21 -0.02 -10.51
CA LYS A 77 21.98 1.08 -9.94
C LYS A 77 21.09 2.06 -9.16
N LYS A 78 19.90 2.37 -9.68
CA LYS A 78 18.96 3.24 -8.97
C LYS A 78 18.45 2.61 -7.68
N ILE A 79 18.02 1.35 -7.73
CA ILE A 79 17.50 0.65 -6.55
C ILE A 79 18.59 0.52 -5.48
N ASP A 80 19.82 0.19 -5.87
CA ASP A 80 20.94 0.06 -4.93
C ASP A 80 21.30 1.41 -4.30
N SER A 81 21.27 2.50 -5.07
CA SER A 81 21.42 3.86 -4.55
C SER A 81 20.31 4.25 -3.57
N MET A 82 19.07 3.81 -3.80
CA MET A 82 17.92 4.13 -2.95
C MET A 82 17.92 3.31 -1.65
N LEU A 83 18.43 2.08 -1.70
CA LEU A 83 18.40 1.12 -0.59
C LEU A 83 19.69 1.06 0.24
N ASP A 84 20.56 2.07 0.18
CA ASP A 84 21.78 2.13 0.98
C ASP A 84 21.47 2.36 2.49
N PHE A 85 21.37 1.26 3.24
CA PHE A 85 21.14 1.24 4.69
C PHE A 85 22.32 1.82 5.49
N GLY A 86 23.50 1.96 4.89
CA GLY A 86 24.68 2.52 5.55
C GLY A 86 24.63 4.03 5.75
N LYS A 87 23.82 4.75 4.94
CA LYS A 87 23.78 6.23 4.93
C LYS A 87 22.39 6.85 5.02
N GLN A 88 21.32 6.20 4.54
CA GLN A 88 20.12 6.94 4.11
C GLN A 88 18.78 6.48 4.72
N LEU A 89 18.60 5.19 5.03
CA LEU A 89 17.25 4.64 5.30
C LEU A 89 16.61 5.01 6.65
N ASN A 90 17.38 5.63 7.56
CA ASN A 90 16.82 6.22 8.78
C ASN A 90 16.24 7.63 8.55
N SER A 91 16.48 8.25 7.40
CA SER A 91 15.90 9.55 7.06
C SER A 91 14.43 9.42 6.65
N SER A 92 13.62 10.45 6.91
CA SER A 92 12.24 10.49 6.39
C SER A 92 12.25 10.47 4.86
N VAL A 93 13.14 11.26 4.26
CA VAL A 93 13.27 11.43 2.80
C VAL A 93 13.48 10.10 2.07
N ALA A 94 14.37 9.23 2.56
CA ALA A 94 14.59 7.92 1.94
C ALA A 94 13.37 6.99 2.04
N ARG A 95 12.65 7.03 3.17
CA ARG A 95 11.42 6.25 3.34
C ARG A 95 10.31 6.74 2.42
N ASP A 96 10.19 8.05 2.26
CA ASP A 96 9.17 8.65 1.40
C ASP A 96 9.48 8.40 -0.08
N GLN A 97 10.76 8.46 -0.48
CA GLN A 97 11.18 8.05 -1.82
C GLN A 97 10.86 6.58 -2.10
N LEU A 98 11.18 5.68 -1.16
CA LEU A 98 10.84 4.27 -1.28
C LEU A 98 9.33 4.05 -1.42
N ARG A 99 8.50 4.76 -0.64
CA ARG A 99 7.03 4.68 -0.75
C ARG A 99 6.54 5.07 -2.14
N LEU A 100 7.08 6.14 -2.72
CA LEU A 100 6.72 6.58 -4.07
C LEU A 100 7.17 5.58 -5.15
N PHE A 101 8.33 4.94 -4.99
CA PHE A 101 8.78 3.85 -5.85
C PHE A 101 7.89 2.61 -5.74
N LEU A 102 7.47 2.25 -4.52
CA LEU A 102 6.53 1.14 -4.29
C LEU A 102 5.13 1.44 -4.88
N ALA A 103 4.73 2.70 -4.91
CA ALA A 103 3.51 3.14 -5.60
C ALA A 103 3.70 3.40 -7.10
N GLN A 104 4.88 3.08 -7.66
CA GLN A 104 5.19 3.18 -9.08
C GLN A 104 5.02 4.58 -9.67
N GLY A 105 5.25 5.60 -8.84
CA GLY A 105 5.10 7.01 -9.21
C GLY A 105 3.65 7.49 -9.28
N GLU A 106 2.70 6.73 -8.74
CA GLU A 106 1.34 7.19 -8.46
C GLU A 106 1.26 7.74 -7.03
N PRO A 107 0.36 8.71 -6.74
CA PRO A 107 0.05 9.08 -5.35
C PRO A 107 -0.37 7.84 -4.55
N LEU A 108 0.12 7.73 -3.30
CA LEU A 108 -0.11 6.53 -2.47
C LEU A 108 -1.59 6.16 -2.32
N SER A 109 -2.47 7.16 -2.22
CA SER A 109 -3.92 6.97 -2.17
C SER A 109 -4.46 6.34 -3.45
N ALA A 110 -4.07 6.88 -4.61
CA ALA A 110 -4.48 6.36 -5.92
C ALA A 110 -3.98 4.93 -6.15
N PHE A 111 -2.70 4.67 -5.85
CA PHE A 111 -2.12 3.33 -5.96
C PHE A 111 -2.85 2.35 -5.04
N ARG A 112 -3.12 2.73 -3.79
CA ARG A 112 -3.85 1.88 -2.84
C ARG A 112 -5.25 1.52 -3.33
N GLU A 113 -6.01 2.49 -3.83
CA GLU A 113 -7.35 2.22 -4.36
C GLU A 113 -7.31 1.33 -5.60
N LYS A 114 -6.31 1.53 -6.48
CA LYS A 114 -6.07 0.66 -7.63
C LYS A 114 -5.79 -0.78 -7.23
N ILE A 115 -4.86 -1.02 -6.29
CA ILE A 115 -4.52 -2.38 -5.83
C ILE A 115 -5.69 -3.03 -5.07
N LYS A 116 -6.43 -2.26 -4.25
CA LYS A 116 -7.65 -2.75 -3.59
C LYS A 116 -8.70 -3.26 -4.58
N GLY A 117 -8.75 -2.71 -5.80
CA GLY A 117 -9.63 -3.21 -6.86
C GLY A 117 -9.36 -4.66 -7.26
N PHE A 118 -8.17 -5.18 -6.98
CA PHE A 118 -7.76 -6.56 -7.24
C PHE A 118 -7.71 -7.41 -5.96
N ASP A 119 -7.95 -6.82 -4.79
CA ASP A 119 -8.03 -7.54 -3.52
C ASP A 119 -9.29 -8.42 -3.50
N PHE A 120 -9.06 -9.71 -3.64
CA PHE A 120 -10.11 -10.72 -3.73
C PHE A 120 -9.77 -11.93 -2.88
N CYS A 121 -10.66 -12.21 -1.95
CA CYS A 121 -10.67 -13.44 -1.17
C CYS A 121 -12.08 -14.00 -1.19
N LEU A 122 -12.22 -15.32 -1.17
CA LEU A 122 -13.52 -15.96 -1.01
C LEU A 122 -14.07 -15.83 0.42
N LYS A 123 -13.22 -15.52 1.39
CA LYS A 123 -13.58 -15.30 2.80
C LYS A 123 -13.21 -13.89 3.23
N CYS A 124 -14.08 -13.23 3.98
CA CYS A 124 -13.82 -11.87 4.42
C CYS A 124 -12.67 -11.80 5.43
N ASN A 125 -12.75 -12.59 6.51
CA ASN A 125 -11.74 -12.64 7.58
C ASN A 125 -11.37 -11.27 8.18
N ALA A 126 -12.17 -10.22 7.97
CA ALA A 126 -11.91 -8.92 8.57
C ALA A 126 -11.86 -9.08 10.08
N ILE A 127 -10.73 -8.71 10.69
CA ILE A 127 -10.46 -8.84 12.13
C ILE A 127 -10.76 -7.52 12.81
N TRP A 128 -11.32 -7.58 14.02
CA TRP A 128 -11.54 -6.43 14.87
C TRP A 128 -11.14 -6.69 16.32
N SER A 129 -10.79 -5.61 17.01
CA SER A 129 -10.50 -5.60 18.45
C SER A 129 -11.76 -5.56 19.30
N SER A 130 -11.61 -5.53 20.62
CA SER A 130 -12.74 -5.39 21.55
C SER A 130 -13.61 -4.17 21.26
N ASP A 131 -14.88 -4.25 21.64
CA ASP A 131 -15.90 -3.19 21.52
C ASP A 131 -16.26 -2.78 20.09
N ALA A 132 -15.78 -3.52 19.09
CA ALA A 132 -16.25 -3.37 17.72
C ALA A 132 -17.69 -3.88 17.56
N ILE A 133 -18.42 -3.26 16.63
CA ILE A 133 -19.78 -3.66 16.27
C ILE A 133 -19.73 -4.81 15.27
N ALA A 134 -20.41 -5.89 15.59
CA ALA A 134 -20.59 -7.03 14.71
C ALA A 134 -22.07 -7.44 14.63
N TYR A 135 -22.38 -8.24 13.61
CA TYR A 135 -23.72 -8.70 13.31
C TYR A 135 -23.78 -10.22 13.39
N ARG A 136 -24.89 -10.75 13.90
CA ARG A 136 -25.18 -12.18 13.91
C ARG A 136 -26.55 -12.42 13.34
N CYS A 137 -26.63 -13.23 12.28
CA CYS A 137 -27.90 -13.61 11.66
C CYS A 137 -28.20 -15.06 12.00
N SER A 138 -29.10 -15.30 12.96
CA SER A 138 -29.53 -16.63 13.39
C SER A 138 -30.12 -17.44 12.24
N THR A 139 -30.78 -16.78 11.29
CA THR A 139 -31.36 -17.44 10.09
C THR A 139 -30.30 -18.01 9.16
N CYS A 140 -29.19 -17.29 8.94
CA CYS A 140 -28.13 -17.73 8.04
C CYS A 140 -27.07 -18.60 8.73
N ALA A 141 -26.95 -18.51 10.06
CA ALA A 141 -25.97 -19.22 10.85
C ALA A 141 -26.23 -20.74 10.89
N TYR A 142 -25.16 -21.54 10.92
CA TYR A 142 -25.24 -22.93 11.39
C TYR A 142 -25.01 -23.04 12.91
N ASN A 143 -24.28 -22.09 13.49
CA ASN A 143 -23.97 -22.07 14.92
C ASN A 143 -24.03 -20.64 15.47
N PRO A 144 -24.24 -20.47 16.78
CA PRO A 144 -24.39 -19.14 17.40
C PRO A 144 -23.07 -18.37 17.53
N CYS A 145 -21.93 -18.95 17.14
CA CYS A 145 -20.62 -18.33 17.29
C CYS A 145 -20.26 -17.43 16.10
N MET A 146 -21.00 -17.51 14.98
CA MET A 146 -20.71 -16.69 13.81
C MET A 146 -20.82 -15.19 14.10
N SER A 147 -20.02 -14.40 13.38
CA SER A 147 -20.07 -12.95 13.34
C SER A 147 -19.78 -12.37 11.95
N LEU A 148 -20.49 -11.31 11.57
CA LEU A 148 -20.31 -10.59 10.31
C LEU A 148 -19.88 -9.16 10.59
N CYS A 149 -18.93 -8.66 9.80
CA CYS A 149 -18.61 -7.23 9.79
C CYS A 149 -19.77 -6.44 9.17
N LEU A 150 -19.81 -5.13 9.44
CA LEU A 150 -20.83 -4.22 8.91
C LEU A 150 -20.96 -4.30 7.39
N GLU A 151 -19.84 -4.31 6.68
CA GLU A 151 -19.78 -4.33 5.21
C GLU A 151 -20.41 -5.62 4.65
N CYS A 152 -20.07 -6.78 5.24
CA CYS A 152 -20.63 -8.06 4.78
C CYS A 152 -22.10 -8.19 5.12
N PHE A 153 -22.52 -7.75 6.31
CA PHE A 153 -23.92 -7.76 6.69
C PHE A 153 -24.78 -6.84 5.82
N ARG A 154 -24.26 -5.68 5.39
CA ARG A 154 -25.01 -4.80 4.47
C ARG A 154 -25.06 -5.31 3.04
N ASN A 155 -23.95 -5.86 2.56
CA ASN A 155 -23.84 -6.35 1.18
C ASN A 155 -24.41 -7.76 0.98
N ALA A 156 -24.79 -8.44 2.07
CA ALA A 156 -25.63 -9.61 2.06
C ALA A 156 -27.06 -9.18 2.36
N ASN A 157 -28.03 -9.61 1.56
CA ASN A 157 -29.43 -9.23 1.79
C ASN A 157 -29.99 -10.02 2.99
N HIS A 158 -29.90 -9.46 4.19
CA HIS A 158 -30.48 -10.03 5.41
C HIS A 158 -31.88 -9.45 5.75
N GLU A 159 -32.57 -8.86 4.79
CA GLU A 159 -33.93 -8.33 4.99
C GLU A 159 -34.91 -9.45 5.38
N GLY A 160 -35.70 -9.23 6.43
CA GLY A 160 -36.65 -10.22 6.95
C GLY A 160 -36.04 -11.39 7.72
N HIS A 161 -34.72 -11.40 7.95
CA HIS A 161 -34.06 -12.43 8.75
C HIS A 161 -34.06 -12.08 10.25
N ASP A 162 -33.92 -13.10 11.10
CA ASP A 162 -33.59 -12.91 12.52
C ASP A 162 -32.10 -12.62 12.66
N PHE A 163 -31.78 -11.40 13.08
CA PHE A 163 -30.41 -10.98 13.34
C PHE A 163 -30.32 -10.04 14.55
N ASN A 164 -29.15 -10.02 15.16
CA ASN A 164 -28.80 -9.05 16.20
C ASN A 164 -27.50 -8.32 15.84
N ARG A 165 -27.40 -7.11 16.37
CA ARG A 165 -26.16 -6.31 16.42
C ARG A 165 -25.61 -6.40 17.83
N PHE A 166 -24.33 -6.68 17.98
CA PHE A 166 -23.69 -6.82 19.29
C PHE A 166 -22.31 -6.14 19.31
N PHE A 167 -21.84 -5.83 20.52
CA PHE A 167 -20.47 -5.37 20.77
C PHE A 167 -19.57 -6.57 21.06
N SER A 168 -18.48 -6.69 20.31
CA SER A 168 -17.56 -7.82 20.41
C SER A 168 -16.61 -7.62 21.60
N GLN A 169 -16.89 -8.24 22.74
CA GLN A 169 -16.11 -8.04 23.97
C GLN A 169 -14.64 -8.51 23.86
N ALA A 170 -14.39 -9.61 23.15
CA ALA A 170 -13.07 -10.23 23.03
C ALA A 170 -12.40 -10.03 21.65
N GLY A 171 -12.93 -9.12 20.83
CA GLY A 171 -12.59 -9.06 19.40
C GLY A 171 -13.23 -10.20 18.60
N GLY A 172 -12.88 -10.32 17.32
CA GLY A 172 -13.47 -11.32 16.43
C GLY A 172 -13.04 -11.19 14.98
N ALA A 173 -13.58 -12.06 14.13
CA ALA A 173 -13.33 -12.08 12.70
C ALA A 173 -14.61 -12.34 11.91
N CYS A 174 -14.71 -11.76 10.71
CA CYS A 174 -15.87 -11.92 9.84
C CYS A 174 -15.94 -13.32 9.21
N ASP A 175 -17.07 -14.01 9.39
CA ASP A 175 -17.34 -15.35 8.86
C ASP A 175 -17.92 -15.38 7.44
N CYS A 176 -18.07 -14.22 6.79
CA CYS A 176 -18.62 -14.13 5.45
C CYS A 176 -17.79 -14.94 4.44
N GLY A 177 -18.44 -15.84 3.70
CA GLY A 177 -17.80 -16.77 2.78
C GLY A 177 -17.31 -18.09 3.40
N ASN A 178 -17.48 -18.29 4.72
CA ASN A 178 -17.14 -19.55 5.37
C ASN A 178 -18.36 -20.49 5.44
N SER A 179 -18.44 -21.45 4.50
CA SER A 179 -19.55 -22.40 4.39
C SER A 179 -19.69 -23.38 5.55
N GLU A 180 -18.68 -23.48 6.42
CA GLU A 180 -18.71 -24.34 7.61
C GLU A 180 -19.57 -23.75 8.75
N VAL A 181 -19.76 -22.42 8.76
CA VAL A 181 -20.44 -21.72 9.88
C VAL A 181 -21.60 -20.83 9.44
N LEU A 182 -21.66 -20.50 8.15
CA LEU A 182 -22.65 -19.60 7.56
C LEU A 182 -23.16 -20.18 6.24
N ARG A 183 -24.49 -20.23 6.09
CA ARG A 183 -25.17 -20.64 4.86
C ARG A 183 -24.84 -19.67 3.72
N GLU A 184 -24.85 -20.17 2.48
CA GLU A 184 -24.59 -19.35 1.29
C GLU A 184 -25.56 -18.16 1.16
N SER A 185 -26.79 -18.28 1.67
CA SER A 185 -27.77 -17.19 1.72
C SER A 185 -27.35 -16.02 2.61
N GLY A 186 -26.36 -16.19 3.48
CA GLY A 186 -25.76 -15.13 4.30
C GLY A 186 -24.46 -14.58 3.73
N PHE A 187 -24.00 -15.05 2.57
CA PHE A 187 -22.81 -14.52 1.93
C PHE A 187 -23.11 -13.20 1.23
N CYS A 188 -22.18 -12.25 1.33
CA CYS A 188 -22.28 -11.00 0.59
C CYS A 188 -21.82 -11.19 -0.85
N SER A 189 -22.13 -10.23 -1.71
CA SER A 189 -21.75 -10.28 -3.14
C SER A 189 -20.24 -10.37 -3.44
N ARG A 190 -19.38 -10.11 -2.44
CA ARG A 190 -17.92 -10.14 -2.55
C ARG A 190 -17.28 -11.43 -2.04
N HIS A 191 -17.98 -12.25 -1.27
CA HIS A 191 -17.40 -13.44 -0.62
C HIS A 191 -18.28 -14.67 -0.86
N GLY A 192 -17.68 -15.87 -0.81
CA GLY A 192 -18.35 -17.13 -1.10
C GLY A 192 -18.33 -17.54 -2.58
N CYS A 193 -19.03 -18.62 -2.89
CA CYS A 193 -19.02 -19.28 -4.21
C CYS A 193 -19.51 -18.39 -5.36
N ASN A 194 -20.45 -17.48 -5.07
CA ASN A 194 -21.04 -16.55 -6.06
C ASN A 194 -20.32 -15.20 -6.13
N ALA A 195 -19.18 -15.06 -5.45
CA ALA A 195 -18.43 -13.81 -5.43
C ALA A 195 -17.95 -13.40 -6.83
N LYS A 196 -18.17 -12.13 -7.18
CA LYS A 196 -17.65 -11.58 -8.44
C LYS A 196 -16.14 -11.37 -8.31
N ARG A 197 -15.37 -12.18 -9.04
CA ARG A 197 -13.91 -12.02 -9.13
C ARG A 197 -13.58 -10.71 -9.84
N PRO A 198 -12.60 -9.94 -9.36
CA PRO A 198 -12.07 -8.83 -10.14
C PRO A 198 -11.42 -9.38 -11.42
N PRO A 199 -11.27 -8.53 -12.46
CA PRO A 199 -10.50 -8.91 -13.63
C PRO A 199 -9.06 -9.26 -13.23
N ILE A 200 -8.43 -10.14 -14.00
CA ILE A 200 -7.01 -10.47 -13.80
C ILE A 200 -6.22 -9.16 -14.01
N PRO A 201 -5.40 -8.73 -13.04
CA PRO A 201 -4.61 -7.52 -13.20
C PRO A 201 -3.60 -7.69 -14.33
N SER A 202 -3.19 -6.57 -14.94
CA SER A 202 -2.08 -6.56 -15.88
C SER A 202 -0.82 -7.18 -15.24
N PRO A 203 -0.04 -8.01 -15.95
CA PRO A 203 1.25 -8.49 -15.46
C PRO A 203 2.18 -7.36 -15.01
N ASN A 204 2.02 -6.18 -15.61
CA ASN A 204 2.83 -4.99 -15.36
C ASN A 204 2.23 -4.09 -14.26
N ILE A 205 1.22 -4.55 -13.51
CA ILE A 205 0.56 -3.76 -12.47
C ILE A 205 1.50 -3.38 -11.32
N ILE A 206 2.54 -4.17 -11.05
CA ILE A 206 3.51 -3.99 -9.96
C ILE A 206 4.97 -4.22 -10.41
N SER A 207 5.27 -4.08 -11.70
CA SER A 207 6.59 -4.44 -12.26
C SER A 207 7.76 -3.76 -11.54
N LEU A 208 7.69 -2.47 -11.20
CA LEU A 208 8.78 -1.81 -10.46
C LEU A 208 8.94 -2.38 -9.05
N VAL A 209 7.83 -2.71 -8.40
CA VAL A 209 7.80 -3.27 -7.04
C VAL A 209 8.48 -4.63 -7.01
N GLU A 210 8.32 -5.45 -8.05
CA GLU A 210 8.95 -6.76 -8.18
C GLU A 210 10.49 -6.69 -8.14
N TYR A 211 11.10 -5.60 -8.61
CA TYR A 211 12.55 -5.38 -8.50
C TYR A 211 12.96 -4.79 -7.15
N VAL A 212 12.15 -3.88 -6.59
CA VAL A 212 12.48 -3.16 -5.34
C VAL A 212 12.37 -4.06 -4.11
N ILE A 213 11.28 -4.81 -3.98
CA ILE A 213 10.95 -5.56 -2.75
C ILE A 213 12.01 -6.62 -2.39
N PRO A 214 12.48 -7.47 -3.33
CA PRO A 214 13.49 -8.47 -2.98
C PRO A 214 14.81 -7.85 -2.50
N LYS A 215 15.30 -6.78 -3.17
CA LYS A 215 16.50 -6.07 -2.75
C LYS A 215 16.31 -5.41 -1.39
N LEU A 216 15.13 -4.82 -1.12
CA LEU A 216 14.79 -4.28 0.19
C LEU A 216 14.86 -5.36 1.28
N PHE A 217 14.26 -6.53 1.07
CA PHE A 217 14.31 -7.62 2.03
C PHE A 217 15.73 -8.12 2.29
N VAL A 218 16.53 -8.31 1.25
CA VAL A 218 17.94 -8.71 1.38
C VAL A 218 18.71 -7.69 2.20
N GLN A 219 18.55 -6.40 1.88
CA GLN A 219 19.25 -5.33 2.58
C GLN A 219 18.80 -5.18 4.04
N MET A 220 17.49 -5.26 4.33
CA MET A 220 16.97 -5.29 5.70
C MET A 220 17.55 -6.48 6.48
N PHE A 221 17.60 -7.66 5.87
CA PHE A 221 18.17 -8.85 6.48
C PHE A 221 19.65 -8.66 6.83
N LEU A 222 20.45 -8.16 5.89
CA LEU A 222 21.88 -7.88 6.11
C LEU A 222 22.09 -6.85 7.22
N HIS A 223 21.32 -5.77 7.20
CA HIS A 223 21.37 -4.72 8.22
C HIS A 223 21.07 -5.28 9.62
N PHE A 224 19.96 -6.00 9.79
CA PHE A 224 19.58 -6.57 11.08
C PHE A 224 20.53 -7.68 11.56
N ARG A 225 21.29 -8.30 10.66
CA ARG A 225 22.37 -9.23 10.99
C ARG A 225 23.69 -8.53 11.36
N GLY A 226 23.74 -7.20 11.33
CA GLY A 226 24.93 -6.43 11.68
C GLY A 226 26.00 -6.40 10.58
N TRP A 227 25.65 -6.72 9.33
CA TRP A 227 26.57 -6.59 8.20
C TRP A 227 26.69 -5.11 7.84
N LYS A 228 27.91 -4.57 7.94
CA LYS A 228 28.19 -3.13 7.79
C LYS A 228 28.80 -2.73 6.43
N GLN A 229 28.96 -3.66 5.49
CA GLN A 229 29.56 -3.40 4.17
C GLN A 229 28.99 -4.32 3.07
N LEU A 230 28.50 -3.70 2.00
CA LEU A 230 28.65 -4.14 0.61
C LEU A 230 29.14 -2.94 -0.20
#